data_AF-A0A7S0Q5S3-F1
#
_entry.id   AF-A0A7S0Q5S3-F1
#
_cell.length_a   1.000
_cell.length_b   1.000
_cell.length_c   1.000
_cell.angle_alpha   90.00
_cell.angle_beta   90.00
_cell.angle_gamma   90.00
#
_symmetry.space_group_name_H-M   'P 1'
#
loop_
_entity.id
_entity.type
_entity.pdbx_description
1 polymer ?
#
loop_
_entity_poly.entity_id
_entity_poly.type
_entity_poly.pdbx_seq_one_letter_code
_entity_poly.pdbx_strand_id
1 'polypeptide(L)'
;DESSRIAWLETELVSKRPLIPALDALKPTDRVREVLDTFYVLATLPAECMGAYCISMSRSASDILAVRLLQVKCGVVMPMRVAPLFETREDLQNAPVVMERVLKVAAYKGVISGRHEVMLGYSDSSKDAGKIASLWELHVAMESLLTVGKEAGVHLNFFHG
;
A
#
# COMPACT_ATOMS: atom_id res chain seq x y z
N ASP A 1 3.91 7.98 16.53
CA ASP A 1 3.41 6.59 16.49
C ASP A 1 2.58 6.37 15.22
N GLU A 2 2.13 5.14 14.95
CA GLU A 2 1.41 4.79 13.72
C GLU A 2 0.05 5.47 13.60
N SER A 3 -0.71 5.58 14.70
CA SER A 3 -2.03 6.22 14.67
C SER A 3 -1.93 7.69 14.30
N SER A 4 -0.91 8.39 14.82
CA SER A 4 -0.61 9.77 14.43
C SER A 4 -0.28 9.92 12.93
N ARG A 5 0.44 8.96 12.35
CA ARG A 5 0.74 8.95 10.91
C ARG A 5 -0.51 8.76 10.08
N ILE A 6 -1.34 7.78 10.43
CA ILE A 6 -2.61 7.51 9.72
C ILE A 6 -3.51 8.74 9.76
N ALA A 7 -3.69 9.36 10.94
CA ALA A 7 -4.53 10.54 11.09
C ALA A 7 -4.06 11.73 10.24
N TRP A 8 -2.73 11.95 10.18
CA TRP A 8 -2.15 12.99 9.33
C TRP A 8 -2.34 12.67 7.84
N LEU A 9 -2.07 11.43 7.42
CA LEU A 9 -2.24 10.99 6.04
C LEU A 9 -3.70 11.08 5.57
N GLU A 10 -4.66 10.68 6.43
CA GLU A 10 -6.09 10.80 6.15
C GLU A 10 -6.49 12.26 5.92
N THR A 11 -5.97 13.17 6.76
CA THR A 11 -6.21 14.61 6.61
C THR A 11 -5.63 15.15 5.30
N GLU A 12 -4.39 14.78 4.95
CA GLU A 12 -3.73 15.28 3.76
C GLU A 12 -4.27 14.67 2.45
N LEU A 13 -4.83 13.47 2.50
CA LEU A 13 -5.49 12.81 1.37
C LEU A 13 -6.74 13.57 0.90
N VAL A 14 -7.50 14.18 1.82
CA VAL A 14 -8.68 14.99 1.50
C VAL A 14 -8.35 16.47 1.28
N SER A 15 -7.18 16.91 1.73
CA SER A 15 -6.72 18.30 1.61
C SER A 15 -6.46 18.68 0.15
N LYS A 16 -7.03 19.82 -0.28
CA LYS A 16 -6.75 20.44 -1.59
C LYS A 16 -5.46 21.26 -1.61
N ARG A 17 -4.84 21.46 -0.44
CA ARG A 17 -3.58 22.21 -0.34
C ARG A 17 -2.46 21.42 -1.04
N PRO A 18 -1.61 22.08 -1.86
CA PRO A 18 -0.39 21.48 -2.35
C PRO A 18 0.52 21.08 -1.19
N LEU A 19 1.01 19.84 -1.22
CA LEU A 19 1.87 19.28 -0.17
C LEU A 19 3.36 19.39 -0.53
N ILE A 20 3.70 19.07 -1.77
CA ILE A 20 5.08 18.98 -2.25
C ILE A 20 5.46 20.33 -2.88
N PRO A 21 6.43 21.08 -2.30
CA PRO A 21 6.91 22.31 -2.91
C PRO A 21 7.74 22.01 -4.17
N ALA A 22 8.03 23.05 -4.95
CA ALA A 22 8.93 22.93 -6.11
C ALA A 22 10.28 22.32 -5.69
N LEU A 23 10.87 21.48 -6.55
CA LEU A 23 12.08 20.72 -6.23
C LEU A 23 13.27 21.61 -5.80
N ASP A 24 13.38 22.81 -6.36
CA ASP A 24 14.40 23.80 -6.00
C ASP A 24 14.24 24.34 -4.57
N ALA A 25 13.00 24.44 -4.10
CA ALA A 25 12.68 24.83 -2.73
C ALA A 25 12.79 23.64 -1.77
N LEU A 26 12.39 22.44 -2.21
CA LEU A 26 12.45 21.22 -1.40
C LEU A 26 13.91 20.76 -1.14
N LYS A 27 14.79 20.93 -2.13
CA LYS A 27 16.18 20.43 -2.13
C LYS A 27 16.28 18.97 -1.64
N PRO A 28 15.56 18.04 -2.29
CA PRO A 28 15.52 16.65 -1.84
C PRO A 28 16.89 15.98 -2.03
N THR A 29 17.16 14.97 -1.21
CA THR A 29 18.27 14.03 -1.48
C THR A 29 17.97 13.24 -2.76
N ASP A 30 18.99 12.63 -3.35
CA ASP A 30 18.84 11.86 -4.61
C ASP A 30 17.79 10.74 -4.47
N ARG A 31 17.74 10.06 -3.32
CA ARG A 31 16.73 9.02 -3.05
C ARG A 31 15.30 9.56 -3.02
N VAL A 32 15.10 10.74 -2.43
CA VAL A 32 13.77 11.36 -2.39
C VAL A 32 13.39 11.88 -3.77
N ARG A 33 14.36 12.47 -4.50
CA ARG A 33 14.17 12.91 -5.88
C ARG A 33 13.73 11.75 -6.77
N GLU A 34 14.39 10.61 -6.70
CA GLU A 34 14.05 9.43 -7.52
C GLU A 34 12.60 8.95 -7.32
N VAL A 35 12.14 8.93 -6.06
CA VAL A 35 10.75 8.56 -5.73
C VAL A 35 9.76 9.57 -6.32
N LEU A 36 10.04 10.87 -6.18
CA LEU A 36 9.19 11.92 -6.71
C LEU A 36 9.15 11.89 -8.24
N ASP A 37 10.32 11.75 -8.88
CA ASP A 37 10.46 11.67 -10.33
C ASP A 37 9.71 10.45 -10.89
N THR A 38 9.72 9.32 -10.18
CA THR A 38 8.89 8.16 -10.52
C THR A 38 7.41 8.53 -10.56
N PHE A 39 6.87 9.18 -9.53
CA PHE A 39 5.46 9.60 -9.54
C PHE A 39 5.14 10.67 -10.58
N TYR A 40 6.07 11.58 -10.88
CA TYR A 40 5.90 12.54 -11.97
C TYR A 40 5.85 11.86 -13.33
N VAL A 41 6.66 10.82 -13.56
CA VAL A 41 6.56 9.99 -14.78
C VAL A 41 5.20 9.30 -14.82
N LEU A 42 4.76 8.67 -13.73
CA LEU A 42 3.44 8.03 -13.67
C LEU A 42 2.29 9.01 -13.98
N ALA A 43 2.41 10.27 -13.58
CA ALA A 43 1.41 11.30 -13.89
C ALA A 43 1.33 11.67 -15.38
N THR A 44 2.37 11.36 -16.17
CA THR A 44 2.41 11.64 -17.62
C THR A 44 1.95 10.48 -18.49
N LEU A 45 1.87 9.26 -17.93
CA LEU A 45 1.56 8.05 -18.69
C LEU A 45 0.04 7.76 -18.71
N PRO A 46 -0.48 7.16 -19.79
CA PRO A 46 -1.85 6.65 -19.82
C PRO A 46 -2.07 5.57 -18.75
N ALA A 47 -3.26 5.58 -18.14
CA ALA A 47 -3.60 4.66 -17.05
C ALA A 47 -3.62 3.19 -17.51
N GLU A 48 -3.91 2.93 -18.79
CA GLU A 48 -3.97 1.58 -19.35
C GLU A 48 -2.60 0.90 -19.39
N CYS A 49 -1.51 1.68 -19.37
CA CYS A 49 -0.15 1.17 -19.33
C CYS A 49 0.28 0.72 -17.91
N MET A 50 -0.55 0.97 -16.89
CA MET A 50 -0.18 0.83 -15.49
C MET A 50 -0.98 -0.30 -14.81
N GLY A 51 -0.26 -1.11 -14.02
CA GLY A 51 -0.83 -2.18 -13.20
C GLY A 51 -1.06 -1.74 -11.75
N ALA A 52 -0.55 -2.54 -10.82
CA ALA A 52 -0.49 -2.18 -9.41
C ALA A 52 0.86 -1.55 -9.05
N TYR A 53 0.86 -0.60 -8.12
CA TYR A 53 2.05 -0.10 -7.46
C TYR A 53 2.35 -1.01 -6.27
N CYS A 54 3.34 -1.88 -6.41
CA CYS A 54 3.74 -2.80 -5.36
C CYS A 54 4.65 -2.11 -4.33
N ILE A 55 4.37 -2.31 -3.04
CA ILE A 55 5.20 -1.79 -1.94
C ILE A 55 5.88 -2.98 -1.26
N SER A 56 7.14 -3.21 -1.61
CA SER A 56 8.00 -4.18 -0.92
C SER A 56 8.15 -3.82 0.57
N MET A 57 8.35 -4.82 1.41
CA MET A 57 8.57 -4.66 2.86
C MET A 57 7.46 -3.84 3.55
N SER A 58 6.20 -4.04 3.17
CA SER A 58 5.06 -3.34 3.79
C SER A 58 4.83 -3.84 5.22
N ARG A 59 4.76 -2.93 6.19
CA ARG A 59 4.59 -3.29 7.61
C ARG A 59 3.40 -2.61 8.30
N SER A 60 2.92 -1.52 7.72
CA SER A 60 1.99 -0.61 8.38
C SER A 60 0.95 -0.05 7.42
N ALA A 61 -0.17 0.45 7.96
CA ALA A 61 -1.21 1.05 7.13
C ALA A 61 -0.73 2.39 6.54
N SER A 62 0.15 3.09 7.26
CA SER A 62 0.75 4.33 6.79
C SER A 62 1.59 4.14 5.52
N ASP A 63 2.19 2.96 5.29
CA ASP A 63 2.95 2.67 4.06
C ASP A 63 2.03 2.74 2.82
N ILE A 64 0.85 2.13 2.91
CA ILE A 64 -0.16 2.09 1.84
C ILE A 64 -0.73 3.49 1.59
N LEU A 65 -1.09 4.20 2.67
CA LEU A 65 -1.67 5.55 2.61
C LEU A 65 -0.65 6.57 2.08
N ALA A 66 0.63 6.44 2.42
CA ALA A 66 1.68 7.33 1.95
C ALA A 66 1.87 7.24 0.44
N VAL A 67 1.92 6.03 -0.14
CA VAL A 67 1.99 5.85 -1.59
C VAL A 67 0.74 6.41 -2.27
N ARG A 68 -0.45 6.18 -1.68
CA ARG A 68 -1.68 6.78 -2.21
C ARG A 68 -1.62 8.30 -2.22
N LEU A 69 -1.12 8.90 -1.13
CA LEU A 69 -0.97 10.35 -1.02
C LEU A 69 0.01 10.89 -2.06
N LEU A 70 1.15 10.23 -2.27
CA LEU A 70 2.14 10.65 -3.26
C LEU A 70 1.58 10.60 -4.68
N GLN A 71 0.84 9.55 -5.05
CA GLN A 71 0.16 9.50 -6.35
C GLN A 71 -0.77 10.71 -6.55
N VAL A 72 -1.58 11.04 -5.54
CA VAL A 72 -2.50 12.18 -5.60
C VAL A 72 -1.74 13.51 -5.68
N LYS A 73 -0.73 13.71 -4.83
CA LYS A 73 -0.02 15.00 -4.71
C LYS A 73 0.98 15.24 -5.84
N CYS A 74 1.47 14.19 -6.50
CA CYS A 74 2.28 14.31 -7.71
C CYS A 74 1.44 14.42 -8.99
N GLY A 75 0.10 14.44 -8.88
CA GLY A 75 -0.79 14.72 -10.01
C GLY A 75 -1.15 13.50 -10.87
N VAL A 76 -1.02 12.28 -10.35
CA VAL A 76 -1.49 11.08 -11.06
C VAL A 76 -3.02 11.13 -11.17
N VAL A 77 -3.52 11.43 -12.38
CA VAL A 77 -4.96 11.68 -12.63
C VAL A 77 -5.81 10.45 -12.29
N MET A 78 -5.33 9.26 -12.66
CA MET A 78 -5.95 7.97 -12.37
C MET A 78 -4.97 7.15 -11.54
N PRO A 79 -4.99 7.28 -10.20
CA PRO A 79 -4.01 6.59 -9.37
C PRO A 79 -4.12 5.07 -9.48
N MET A 80 -2.96 4.42 -9.55
CA MET A 80 -2.77 2.98 -9.57
C MET A 80 -3.31 2.32 -8.31
N ARG A 81 -3.69 1.04 -8.43
CA ARG A 81 -3.97 0.18 -7.27
C ARG A 81 -2.69 0.05 -6.45
N VAL A 82 -2.79 0.21 -5.13
CA VAL A 82 -1.63 0.02 -4.24
C VAL A 82 -1.68 -1.40 -3.70
N ALA A 83 -0.65 -2.19 -3.95
CA ALA A 83 -0.54 -3.58 -3.50
C ALA A 83 0.59 -3.69 -2.45
N PRO A 84 0.27 -3.77 -1.15
CA PRO A 84 1.29 -4.06 -0.14
C PRO A 84 1.80 -5.47 -0.34
N LEU A 85 3.12 -5.65 -0.28
CA LEU A 85 3.77 -6.94 -0.28
C LEU A 85 4.21 -7.29 1.15
N PHE A 86 3.57 -8.32 1.71
CA PHE A 86 3.91 -8.89 3.01
C PHE A 86 4.85 -10.10 2.80
N GLU A 87 6.12 -9.95 3.21
CA GLU A 87 7.20 -10.88 2.84
C GLU A 87 7.68 -11.73 4.01
N THR A 88 7.78 -11.12 5.19
CA THR A 88 8.26 -11.81 6.38
C THR A 88 7.10 -12.48 7.13
N ARG A 89 7.45 -13.43 8.00
CA ARG A 89 6.49 -14.08 8.89
C ARG A 89 5.72 -13.08 9.75
N GLU A 90 6.43 -12.11 10.33
CA GLU A 90 5.84 -11.08 11.18
C GLU A 90 4.88 -10.20 10.37
N ASP A 91 5.27 -9.84 9.15
CA ASP A 91 4.42 -9.04 8.25
C ASP A 91 3.15 -9.80 7.86
N LEU A 92 3.24 -11.10 7.54
CA LEU A 92 2.09 -11.94 7.22
C LEU A 92 1.13 -12.09 8.40
N GLN A 93 1.65 -12.26 9.62
CA GLN A 93 0.84 -12.32 10.83
C GLN A 93 0.15 -10.99 11.14
N ASN A 94 0.82 -9.87 10.85
CA ASN A 94 0.31 -8.52 11.09
C ASN A 94 -0.57 -7.99 9.93
N ALA A 95 -0.53 -8.61 8.75
CA ALA A 95 -1.25 -8.16 7.56
C ALA A 95 -2.76 -7.93 7.78
N PRO A 96 -3.51 -8.79 8.50
CA PRO A 96 -4.93 -8.54 8.79
C PRO A 96 -5.15 -7.24 9.57
N VAL A 97 -4.29 -6.94 10.55
CA VAL A 97 -4.38 -5.70 11.36
C VAL A 97 -4.06 -4.48 10.51
N VAL A 98 -3.04 -4.56 9.65
CA VAL A 98 -2.69 -3.49 8.70
C VAL A 98 -3.86 -3.21 7.77
N MET A 99 -4.43 -4.26 7.18
CA MET A 99 -5.55 -4.14 6.24
C MET A 99 -6.83 -3.65 6.93
N GLU A 100 -7.12 -4.08 8.15
CA GLU A 100 -8.26 -3.57 8.92
C GLU A 100 -8.14 -2.05 9.14
N ARG A 101 -6.95 -1.58 9.51
CA ARG A 101 -6.68 -0.15 9.73
C ARG A 101 -6.82 0.66 8.44
N VAL A 102 -6.24 0.20 7.33
CA VAL A 102 -6.30 0.95 6.07
C VAL A 102 -7.73 1.00 5.51
N LEU A 103 -8.50 -0.08 5.65
CA LEU A 103 -9.88 -0.16 5.18
C LEU A 103 -10.88 0.62 6.06
N LYS A 104 -10.48 1.02 7.28
CA LYS A 104 -11.25 1.96 8.12
C LYS A 104 -11.10 3.42 7.68
N VAL A 105 -10.03 3.77 6.96
CA VAL A 105 -9.81 5.13 6.46
C VAL A 105 -10.78 5.42 5.32
N ALA A 106 -11.77 6.28 5.55
CA ALA A 106 -12.87 6.52 4.61
C ALA A 106 -12.37 7.08 3.27
N ALA A 107 -11.40 7.99 3.32
CA ALA A 107 -10.78 8.58 2.13
C ALA A 107 -10.10 7.52 1.24
N TYR A 108 -9.57 6.46 1.83
CA TYR A 108 -8.94 5.35 1.11
C TYR A 108 -9.97 4.33 0.63
N LYS A 109 -10.89 3.92 1.50
CA LYS A 109 -11.93 2.95 1.16
C LYS A 109 -12.80 3.41 -0.01
N GLY A 110 -13.11 4.71 -0.08
CA GLY A 110 -13.92 5.28 -1.16
C GLY A 110 -13.26 5.18 -2.55
N VAL A 111 -11.92 5.21 -2.63
CA VAL A 111 -11.22 5.23 -3.92
C VAL A 111 -10.93 3.85 -4.49
N ILE A 112 -10.90 2.81 -3.65
CA ILE A 112 -10.64 1.43 -4.09
C ILE A 112 -11.87 0.73 -4.67
N SER A 113 -13.04 1.38 -4.67
CA SER A 113 -14.29 0.88 -5.28
C SER A 113 -14.64 -0.56 -4.85
N GLY A 114 -14.42 -0.87 -3.57
CA GLY A 114 -14.73 -2.18 -3.00
C GLY A 114 -13.80 -3.33 -3.43
N ARG A 115 -12.64 -3.05 -4.07
CA ARG A 115 -11.66 -4.08 -4.44
C ARG A 115 -10.25 -3.66 -4.03
N HIS A 116 -9.49 -4.56 -3.42
CA HIS A 116 -8.11 -4.29 -3.03
C HIS A 116 -7.22 -5.48 -3.38
N GLU A 117 -5.97 -5.20 -3.77
CA GLU A 117 -4.99 -6.23 -4.10
C GLU A 117 -3.96 -6.34 -2.98
N VAL A 118 -3.61 -7.55 -2.56
CA VAL A 118 -2.57 -7.79 -1.55
C VAL A 118 -1.58 -8.77 -2.13
N MET A 119 -0.29 -8.41 -2.14
CA MET A 119 0.77 -9.26 -2.63
C MET A 119 1.36 -10.11 -1.50
N LEU A 120 1.57 -11.40 -1.77
CA LEU A 120 2.04 -12.38 -0.80
C LEU A 120 3.40 -12.93 -1.22
N GLY A 121 4.42 -12.77 -0.37
CA GLY A 121 5.76 -13.27 -0.63
C GLY A 121 5.95 -14.70 -0.08
N TYR A 122 6.32 -15.64 -0.95
CA TYR A 122 6.57 -17.05 -0.58
C TYR A 122 8.03 -17.34 -0.18
N SER A 123 8.97 -16.62 -0.80
CA SER A 123 10.38 -17.00 -0.84
C SER A 123 11.15 -16.63 0.42
N ASP A 124 10.88 -15.46 1.01
CA ASP A 124 11.61 -15.03 2.20
C ASP A 124 11.10 -15.71 3.48
N SER A 125 9.81 -16.05 3.56
CA SER A 125 9.29 -16.85 4.67
C SER A 125 9.79 -18.30 4.65
N SER A 126 10.17 -18.84 3.48
CA SER A 126 10.69 -20.21 3.32
C SER A 126 12.11 -20.42 3.83
N LYS A 127 12.91 -19.34 3.90
CA LYS A 127 14.29 -19.37 4.42
C LYS A 127 14.34 -19.51 5.94
N ASP A 128 13.31 -19.05 6.64
CA ASP A 128 13.30 -18.98 8.11
C ASP A 128 12.68 -20.19 8.82
N ALA A 129 11.64 -20.83 8.25
CA ALA A 129 10.84 -21.85 8.97
C ALA A 129 10.68 -23.19 8.22
N GLY A 130 11.21 -23.31 7.00
CA GLY A 130 10.98 -24.45 6.12
C GLY A 130 9.64 -24.37 5.37
N LYS A 131 9.64 -24.88 4.12
CA LYS A 131 8.56 -24.64 3.14
C LYS A 131 7.13 -24.95 3.62
N ILE A 132 6.93 -26.01 4.39
CA ILE A 132 5.59 -26.41 4.86
C ILE A 132 5.05 -25.40 5.88
N ALA A 133 5.88 -24.97 6.83
CA ALA A 133 5.48 -23.99 7.84
C ALA A 133 5.12 -22.66 7.17
N SER A 134 5.94 -22.21 6.22
CA SER A 134 5.68 -20.97 5.47
C SER A 134 4.38 -21.02 4.67
N LEU A 135 4.07 -22.15 4.02
CA LEU A 135 2.81 -22.34 3.30
C LEU A 135 1.60 -22.34 4.24
N TRP A 136 1.74 -22.96 5.42
CA TRP A 136 0.69 -22.95 6.43
C TRP A 136 0.41 -21.54 6.95
N GLU A 137 1.46 -20.77 7.26
CA GLU A 137 1.31 -19.38 7.72
C GLU A 137 0.68 -18.49 6.66
N LEU A 138 1.06 -18.69 5.39
CA LEU A 138 0.45 -17.99 4.28
C LEU A 138 -1.05 -18.30 4.17
N HIS A 139 -1.42 -19.58 4.32
CA HIS A 139 -2.82 -20.00 4.30
C HIS A 139 -3.63 -19.32 5.41
N VAL A 140 -3.13 -19.33 6.65
CA VAL A 140 -3.77 -18.67 7.79
C VAL A 140 -3.89 -17.15 7.59
N ALA A 141 -2.84 -16.51 7.04
CA ALA A 141 -2.87 -15.08 6.73
C ALA A 141 -3.93 -14.76 5.66
N MET A 142 -4.04 -15.57 4.61
CA MET A 142 -5.06 -15.41 3.57
C MET A 142 -6.48 -15.54 4.12
N GLU A 143 -6.77 -16.55 4.94
CA GLU A 143 -8.10 -16.70 5.57
C GLU A 143 -8.45 -15.49 6.46
N SER A 144 -7.48 -15.01 7.22
CA SER A 144 -7.65 -13.84 8.09
C SER A 144 -7.89 -12.57 7.28
N LEU A 145 -7.13 -12.37 6.19
CA LEU A 145 -7.31 -11.26 5.27
C LEU A 145 -8.69 -11.30 4.59
N LEU A 146 -9.14 -12.47 4.13
CA LEU A 146 -10.47 -12.62 3.55
C LEU A 146 -11.58 -12.25 4.53
N THR A 147 -11.41 -12.58 5.81
CA THR A 147 -12.34 -12.18 6.88
C THR A 147 -12.38 -10.66 7.03
N VAL A 148 -11.23 -10.01 7.12
CA VAL A 148 -11.12 -8.53 7.18
C VAL A 148 -11.76 -7.87 5.96
N GLY A 149 -11.49 -8.40 4.76
CA GLY A 149 -12.10 -7.91 3.52
C GLY A 149 -13.62 -8.02 3.56
N LYS A 150 -14.15 -9.17 3.97
CA LYS A 150 -15.59 -9.42 4.09
C LYS A 150 -16.26 -8.46 5.07
N GLU A 151 -15.68 -8.28 6.26
CA GLU A 151 -16.19 -7.35 7.29
C GLU A 151 -16.16 -5.90 6.80
N ALA A 152 -15.12 -5.53 6.04
CA ALA A 152 -15.03 -4.21 5.42
C ALA A 152 -15.92 -4.05 4.17
N GLY A 153 -16.55 -5.11 3.65
CA GLY A 153 -17.26 -5.06 2.37
C GLY A 153 -16.34 -4.80 1.16
N VAL A 154 -15.11 -5.30 1.22
CA VAL A 154 -14.07 -5.14 0.21
C VAL A 154 -13.62 -6.52 -0.28
N HIS A 155 -13.66 -6.73 -1.59
CA HIS A 155 -13.16 -7.93 -2.23
C HIS A 155 -11.63 -7.87 -2.33
N LEU A 156 -10.93 -8.74 -1.61
CA LEU A 156 -9.48 -8.86 -1.70
C LEU A 156 -9.09 -9.81 -2.84
N ASN A 157 -8.19 -9.37 -3.71
CA ASN A 157 -7.48 -10.22 -4.66
C ASN A 157 -6.06 -10.48 -4.14
N PHE A 158 -5.62 -11.72 -4.16
CA PHE A 158 -4.24 -12.07 -3.81
C PHE A 158 -3.36 -12.08 -5.06
N PHE A 159 -2.29 -11.29 -5.03
CA PHE A 159 -1.22 -11.32 -6.02
C PHE A 159 -0.10 -12.21 -5.48
N HIS A 160 0.12 -13.35 -6.11
CA HIS A 160 1.15 -14.30 -5.74
C HIS A 160 2.46 -13.93 -6.43
N GLY A 161 3.49 -13.61 -5.62
CA GLY A 161 4.84 -13.31 -6.08
C GLY A 161 5.69 -14.54 -6.39
#